data_AF-A0A354YAM3-F1
#
_entry.id   AF-A0A354YAM3-F1
#
_cell.length_a   1.000
_cell.length_b   1.000
_cell.length_c   1.000
_cell.angle_alpha   90.00
_cell.angle_beta   90.00
_cell.angle_gamma   90.00
#
_symmetry.space_group_name_H-M   'P 1'
#
loop_
_entity.id
_entity.type
_entity.pdbx_description
1 polymer ?
#
loop_
_entity_poly.entity_id
_entity_poly.type
_entity_poly.pdbx_seq_one_letter_code
_entity_poly.pdbx_strand_id
1 'polypeptide(L)'
;MSHPTSQAPALHDLPDVPVGLLRLAPDGRIRGCNRMALDLLGCAPEELLDAPSALLWGLDPEDLAGDEGVWIASGEDPARRVRYQRAGDECGGWWLSLPHAETVALLRDAALLGRAEQPLAAALELRPLARV
;
A
#
# COMPACT_ATOMS: atom_id res chain seq x y z
N MET A 1 38.81 22.37 6.55
CA MET A 1 37.98 21.83 5.46
C MET A 1 36.74 21.22 6.11
N SER A 2 35.61 21.83 5.80
CA SER A 2 34.23 21.39 6.05
C SER A 2 34.01 19.94 5.55
N HIS A 3 33.13 19.06 6.03
CA HIS A 3 31.97 19.04 6.95
C HIS A 3 32.00 17.69 7.71
N PRO A 4 31.29 17.52 8.84
CA PRO A 4 30.91 16.18 9.27
C PRO A 4 29.92 15.63 8.23
N THR A 5 30.26 14.54 7.55
CA THR A 5 29.31 13.79 6.73
C THR A 5 28.17 13.38 7.66
N SER A 6 27.04 14.08 7.53
CA SER A 6 25.80 13.75 8.23
C SER A 6 25.36 12.39 7.71
N GLN A 7 25.85 11.34 8.35
CA GLN A 7 25.42 9.98 8.10
C GLN A 7 23.97 9.92 8.58
N ALA A 8 23.03 10.04 7.63
CA ALA A 8 21.62 9.81 7.89
C ALA A 8 21.50 8.48 8.67
N PRO A 9 20.72 8.43 9.77
CA PRO A 9 20.56 7.20 10.53
C PRO A 9 20.18 6.09 9.57
N ALA A 10 20.87 4.94 9.67
CA ALA A 10 20.61 3.80 8.80
C ALA A 10 19.12 3.49 8.81
N LEU A 11 18.44 3.76 7.70
CA LEU A 11 17.00 3.58 7.49
C LEU A 11 16.56 2.10 7.50
N HIS A 12 17.44 1.20 7.95
CA HIS A 12 17.24 -0.25 8.04
C HIS A 12 16.58 -0.70 9.35
N ASP A 13 16.43 0.19 10.35
CA ASP A 13 15.97 -0.19 11.70
C ASP A 13 14.45 0.06 11.88
N LEU A 14 13.65 -0.40 10.91
CA LEU A 14 12.20 -0.41 11.11
C LEU A 14 11.85 -1.45 12.17
N PRO A 15 10.85 -1.18 13.02
CA PRO A 15 10.50 -2.10 14.10
C PRO A 15 10.00 -3.42 13.51
N ASP A 16 10.49 -4.53 14.09
CA ASP A 16 10.04 -5.88 13.75
C ASP A 16 8.72 -6.17 14.47
N VAL A 17 7.64 -5.66 13.89
CA VAL A 17 6.25 -5.80 14.34
C VAL A 17 5.45 -6.61 13.32
N PRO A 18 4.32 -7.23 13.70
CA PRO A 18 3.49 -8.03 12.77
C PRO A 18 2.67 -7.16 11.80
N VAL A 19 3.25 -6.07 11.30
CA VAL A 19 2.70 -5.18 10.28
C VAL A 19 3.81 -4.89 9.29
N GLY A 20 3.53 -5.00 7.99
CA GLY A 20 4.51 -4.66 6.98
C GLY A 20 4.74 -3.16 6.96
N LEU A 21 5.92 -2.71 7.35
CA LEU A 21 6.28 -1.30 7.38
C LEU A 21 7.32 -0.98 6.32
N LEU A 22 7.15 0.15 5.64
CA LEU A 22 8.13 0.73 4.73
C LEU A 22 8.35 2.19 5.04
N ARG A 23 9.55 2.66 4.71
CA ARG A 23 9.95 4.06 4.78
C ARG A 23 10.18 4.58 3.38
N LEU A 24 9.41 5.59 3.00
CA LEU A 24 9.54 6.30 1.74
C LEU A 24 10.26 7.62 1.98
N ALA A 25 11.30 7.91 1.20
CA ALA A 25 11.94 9.22 1.20
C ALA A 25 11.12 10.25 0.39
N PRO A 26 11.36 11.56 0.56
CA PRO A 26 10.69 12.61 -0.20
C PRO A 26 10.84 12.48 -1.72
N ASP A 27 11.88 11.81 -2.20
CA ASP A 27 12.16 11.55 -3.62
C ASP A 27 11.37 10.35 -4.18
N GLY A 28 10.48 9.74 -3.38
CA GLY A 28 9.69 8.60 -3.79
C GLY A 28 10.44 7.27 -3.80
N ARG A 29 11.62 7.19 -3.18
CA ARG A 29 12.38 5.94 -3.05
C ARG A 29 12.20 5.29 -1.70
N ILE A 30 12.11 3.96 -1.71
CA ILE A 30 11.99 3.17 -0.49
C ILE A 30 13.37 3.13 0.16
N ARG A 31 13.48 3.68 1.37
CA ARG A 31 14.75 3.72 2.12
C ARG A 31 14.82 2.69 3.25
N GLY A 32 13.70 2.06 3.57
CA GLY A 32 13.64 1.06 4.61
C GLY A 32 12.38 0.21 4.51
N CYS A 33 12.50 -1.02 4.98
CA CYS A 33 11.41 -1.97 5.11
C CYS A 33 11.69 -2.92 6.27
N ASN A 34 10.66 -3.37 6.99
CA ASN A 34 10.82 -4.47 7.93
C ASN A 34 10.62 -5.83 7.23
N ARG A 35 10.97 -6.91 7.93
CA ARG A 35 10.83 -8.27 7.43
C ARG A 35 9.39 -8.60 7.02
N MET A 36 8.41 -8.17 7.81
CA MET A 36 7.00 -8.41 7.51
C MET A 36 6.57 -7.77 6.18
N ALA A 37 7.11 -6.61 5.81
CA ALA A 37 6.82 -6.00 4.52
C ALA A 37 7.35 -6.85 3.34
N LEU A 38 8.57 -7.38 3.48
CA LEU A 38 9.17 -8.27 2.49
C LEU A 38 8.37 -9.57 2.34
N ASP A 39 7.97 -10.18 3.46
CA ASP A 39 7.15 -11.40 3.48
C ASP A 39 5.79 -11.17 2.82
N LEU A 40 5.14 -10.03 3.08
CA LEU A 40 3.84 -9.68 2.49
C LEU A 40 3.92 -9.32 1.00
N LEU A 41 5.01 -8.68 0.57
CA LEU A 41 5.24 -8.31 -0.83
C LEU A 41 5.83 -9.45 -1.65
N GLY A 42 6.41 -10.46 -1.00
CA GLY A 42 7.06 -11.61 -1.65
C GLY A 42 8.34 -11.23 -2.38
N CYS A 43 9.07 -10.22 -1.90
CA CYS A 43 10.29 -9.69 -2.51
C CYS A 43 11.50 -9.77 -1.57
N ALA A 44 12.70 -9.79 -2.14
CA ALA A 44 13.95 -9.69 -1.40
C ALA A 44 14.27 -8.22 -1.02
N PRO A 45 15.03 -7.97 0.06
CA PRO A 45 15.42 -6.62 0.47
C PRO A 45 16.08 -5.81 -0.65
N GLU A 46 16.97 -6.44 -1.41
CA GLU A 46 17.70 -5.85 -2.53
C GLU A 46 16.82 -5.41 -3.70
N GLU A 47 15.60 -5.95 -3.82
CA GLU A 47 14.64 -5.54 -4.85
C GLU A 47 13.86 -4.29 -4.43
N LEU A 48 13.80 -4.02 -3.13
CA LEU A 48 12.94 -3.00 -2.55
C LEU A 48 13.71 -1.76 -2.08
N LEU A 49 14.89 -1.95 -1.50
CA LEU A 49 15.73 -0.84 -1.02
C LEU A 49 16.24 0.01 -2.19
N ASP A 50 16.13 1.33 -2.03
CA ASP A 50 16.42 2.38 -3.02
C ASP A 50 15.58 2.33 -4.31
N ALA A 51 14.65 1.38 -4.41
CA ALA A 51 13.73 1.26 -5.52
C ALA A 51 12.61 2.34 -5.46
N PRO A 52 12.03 2.72 -6.61
CA PRO A 52 10.91 3.66 -6.63
C PRO A 52 9.64 3.06 -6.01
N SER A 53 8.82 3.89 -5.36
CA SER A 53 7.52 3.47 -4.78
C SER A 53 6.56 2.90 -5.81
N ALA A 54 6.76 3.18 -7.10
CA ALA A 54 5.98 2.60 -8.19
C ALA A 54 6.01 1.05 -8.20
N LEU A 55 7.00 0.40 -7.57
CA LEU A 55 6.98 -1.05 -7.37
C LEU A 55 5.84 -1.51 -6.45
N LEU A 56 5.36 -0.64 -5.56
CA LEU A 56 4.19 -0.87 -4.71
C LEU A 56 2.91 -0.60 -5.51
N TRP A 57 2.65 -1.48 -6.47
CA TRP A 57 1.43 -1.46 -7.29
C TRP A 57 1.19 -0.16 -8.06
N GLY A 58 2.25 0.53 -8.46
CA GLY A 58 2.19 1.79 -9.20
C GLY A 58 2.04 3.05 -8.34
N LEU A 59 2.30 2.99 -7.03
CA LEU A 59 2.18 4.14 -6.13
C LEU A 59 3.10 5.31 -6.54
N ASP A 60 2.48 6.44 -6.87
CA ASP A 60 3.15 7.73 -7.04
C ASP A 60 3.16 8.50 -5.71
N PRO A 61 4.31 9.06 -5.26
CA PRO A 61 4.34 9.91 -4.07
C PRO A 61 3.38 11.10 -4.12
N GLU A 62 3.03 11.59 -5.31
CA GLU A 62 2.07 12.69 -5.49
C GLU A 62 0.63 12.28 -5.13
N ASP A 63 0.31 10.98 -5.12
CA ASP A 63 -0.99 10.46 -4.68
C ASP A 63 -1.17 10.52 -3.15
N LEU A 64 -0.07 10.71 -2.41
CA LEU A 64 -0.07 10.79 -0.94
C LEU A 64 -0.45 12.22 -0.50
N ALA A 65 -1.74 12.42 -0.23
CA ALA A 65 -2.29 13.73 0.11
C ALA A 65 -2.34 13.99 1.63
N GLY A 66 -1.99 15.20 2.06
CA GLY A 66 -2.08 15.61 3.47
C GLY A 66 -0.99 15.02 4.35
N ASP A 67 -1.29 14.78 5.63
CA ASP A 67 -0.32 14.24 6.60
C ASP A 67 -0.52 12.75 6.88
N GLU A 68 -1.71 12.21 6.65
CA GLU A 68 -2.00 10.78 6.74
C GLU A 68 -3.20 10.40 5.88
N GLY A 69 -3.29 9.13 5.53
CA GLY A 69 -4.42 8.60 4.77
C GLY A 69 -4.26 7.15 4.36
N VAL A 70 -5.14 6.69 3.50
CA VAL A 70 -5.06 5.37 2.86
C VAL A 70 -5.06 5.58 1.36
N TRP A 71 -4.04 5.07 0.70
CA TRP A 71 -4.00 4.96 -0.76
C TRP A 71 -4.37 3.53 -1.14
N ILE A 72 -5.18 3.39 -2.18
CA ILE A 72 -5.61 2.10 -2.73
C ILE A 72 -5.18 2.07 -4.17
N ALA A 73 -4.44 1.04 -4.55
CA ALA A 73 -3.98 0.85 -5.92
C ALA A 73 -5.17 0.72 -6.86
N SER A 74 -5.01 1.29 -8.05
CA SER A 74 -5.97 1.05 -9.13
C SER A 74 -5.94 -0.42 -9.53
N GLY A 75 -7.11 -1.05 -9.62
CA GLY A 75 -7.24 -2.45 -10.02
C GLY A 75 -8.35 -3.19 -9.29
N GLU A 76 -8.35 -4.51 -9.44
CA GLU A 76 -9.40 -5.37 -8.92
C GLU A 76 -9.19 -5.85 -7.48
N ASP A 77 -7.95 -5.86 -6.99
CA ASP A 77 -7.62 -6.38 -5.67
C ASP A 77 -7.68 -5.27 -4.61
N PRO A 78 -8.76 -5.18 -3.81
CA PRO A 78 -8.91 -4.13 -2.81
C PRO A 78 -7.83 -4.22 -1.72
N ALA A 79 -7.15 -5.36 -1.57
CA ALA A 79 -6.09 -5.52 -0.58
C ALA A 79 -4.78 -4.82 -0.98
N ARG A 80 -4.63 -4.40 -2.25
CA ARG A 80 -3.50 -3.59 -2.70
C ARG A 80 -3.69 -2.15 -2.25
N ARG A 81 -3.39 -1.89 -0.99
CA ARG A 81 -3.52 -0.58 -0.36
C ARG A 81 -2.39 -0.35 0.63
N VAL A 82 -2.10 0.91 0.89
CA VAL A 82 -1.15 1.32 1.93
C VAL A 82 -1.83 2.38 2.80
N ARG A 83 -1.66 2.28 4.11
CA ARG A 83 -1.87 3.45 4.98
C ARG A 83 -0.56 4.22 5.01
N TYR A 84 -0.64 5.54 4.83
CA TYR A 84 0.52 6.42 4.84
C TYR A 84 0.40 7.46 5.95
N GLN A 85 1.54 7.89 6.47
CA GLN A 85 1.67 8.98 7.42
C GLN A 85 2.97 9.74 7.15
N ARG A 86 2.95 11.06 7.23
CA ARG A 86 4.14 11.90 7.07
C ARG A 86 5.18 11.52 8.12
N ALA A 87 6.41 11.29 7.69
CA ALA A 87 7.50 11.08 8.64
C ALA A 87 7.81 12.43 9.32
N GLY A 88 7.69 12.47 10.65
CA GLY A 88 7.93 13.68 11.44
C GLY A 88 9.40 14.00 11.72
N ASP A 89 10.34 13.40 10.99
CA ASP A 89 11.77 13.65 11.13
C ASP A 89 12.29 14.65 10.09
N GLU A 90 13.51 15.16 10.31
CA GLU A 90 14.15 16.16 9.45
C GLU A 90 14.41 15.66 8.02
N CYS A 91 14.46 14.34 7.82
CA CYS A 91 14.65 13.72 6.51
C CYS A 91 13.34 13.68 5.70
N GLY A 92 12.19 13.88 6.34
CA GLY A 92 10.87 13.91 5.71
C GLY A 92 10.47 12.59 5.05
N GLY A 93 9.49 12.67 4.15
CA GLY A 93 8.93 11.51 3.44
C GLY A 93 7.75 10.90 4.20
N TRP A 94 7.59 9.58 4.08
CA TRP A 94 6.39 8.89 4.53
C TRP A 94 6.69 7.55 5.19
N TRP A 95 5.93 7.25 6.24
CA TRP A 95 5.73 5.91 6.77
C TRP A 95 4.59 5.25 6.03
N LEU A 96 4.83 4.05 5.51
CA LEU A 96 3.81 3.22 4.86
C LEU A 96 3.59 1.97 5.69
N SER A 97 2.33 1.59 5.90
CA SER A 97 1.96 0.32 6.50
C SER A 97 1.05 -0.47 5.57
N LEU A 98 1.43 -1.72 5.31
CA LEU A 98 0.67 -2.69 4.55
C LEU A 98 -0.43 -3.32 5.43
N PRO A 99 -1.61 -3.65 4.87
CA PRO A 99 -2.62 -4.40 5.60
C PRO A 99 -2.07 -5.77 6.01
N HIS A 100 -2.41 -6.20 7.22
CA HIS A 100 -2.07 -7.54 7.70
C HIS A 100 -2.78 -8.62 6.88
N ALA A 101 -2.24 -9.85 6.85
CA ALA A 101 -2.78 -10.96 6.05
C ALA A 101 -4.28 -11.25 6.33
N GLU A 102 -4.71 -11.13 7.59
CA GLU A 102 -6.12 -11.27 7.95
C GLU A 102 -6.99 -10.16 7.33
N THR A 103 -6.55 -8.91 7.39
CA THR A 103 -7.24 -7.79 6.75
C THR A 103 -7.27 -7.96 5.23
N VAL A 104 -6.18 -8.45 4.62
CA VAL A 104 -6.11 -8.78 3.19
C VAL A 104 -7.17 -9.83 2.82
N ALA A 105 -7.29 -10.91 3.60
CA ALA A 105 -8.29 -11.95 3.39
C ALA A 105 -9.71 -11.38 3.48
N LEU A 106 -10.01 -10.64 4.57
CA LEU A 106 -11.31 -10.01 4.78
C LEU A 106 -11.70 -9.06 3.64
N LEU A 107 -10.77 -8.26 3.14
CA LEU A 107 -11.02 -7.32 2.04
C LEU A 107 -11.35 -8.05 0.72
N ARG A 108 -10.66 -9.16 0.44
CA ARG A 108 -10.91 -9.96 -0.76
C ARG A 108 -12.23 -10.71 -0.65
N ASP A 109 -12.53 -11.29 0.50
CA ASP A 109 -13.82 -11.97 0.75
C ASP A 109 -14.98 -11.00 0.63
N ALA A 110 -14.87 -9.80 1.21
CA ALA A 110 -15.89 -8.76 1.07
C ALA A 110 -16.11 -8.34 -0.39
N ALA A 111 -15.04 -8.24 -1.20
CA ALA A 111 -15.17 -7.94 -2.62
C ALA A 111 -15.81 -9.09 -3.42
N LEU A 112 -15.52 -10.35 -3.07
CA LEU A 112 -16.18 -11.51 -3.67
C LEU A 112 -17.68 -11.53 -3.35
N LEU A 113 -18.06 -11.24 -2.10
CA LEU A 113 -19.46 -11.13 -1.69
C LEU A 113 -20.18 -10.01 -2.46
N GLY A 114 -19.60 -8.80 -2.52
CA GLY A 114 -20.19 -7.69 -3.27
C GLY A 114 -20.33 -7.97 -4.78
N ARG A 115 -19.43 -8.75 -5.38
CA ARG A 115 -19.55 -9.23 -6.77
C ARG A 115 -20.64 -10.30 -6.92
N ALA A 116 -20.79 -11.19 -5.94
CA ALA A 116 -21.79 -12.26 -5.95
C ALA A 116 -23.22 -11.77 -5.70
N GLU A 117 -23.40 -10.56 -5.16
CA GLU A 117 -24.70 -9.89 -5.04
C GLU A 117 -25.15 -9.21 -6.36
N GLN A 118 -24.24 -8.97 -7.31
CA GLN A 118 -24.56 -8.34 -8.60
C GLN A 118 -25.23 -9.22 -9.69
N PRO A 119 -25.26 -10.57 -9.68
CA PRO A 119 -25.89 -11.36 -10.74
C PRO A 119 -27.43 -11.37 -10.71
N LEU A 120 -28.08 -11.10 -9.56
CA LEU A 120 -29.53 -11.23 -9.44
C LEU A 120 -30.29 -9.91 -9.69
N ALA A 121 -29.65 -8.76 -9.47
CA ALA A 121 -30.26 -7.46 -9.75
C ALA A 121 -30.44 -7.23 -11.26
N ALA A 122 -29.50 -7.71 -12.09
CA ALA A 122 -29.60 -7.62 -13.56
C ALA A 122 -30.61 -8.62 -14.17
N ALA A 123 -30.90 -9.74 -13.49
CA ALA A 123 -31.83 -10.75 -13.99
C ALA A 123 -33.31 -10.38 -13.79
N LEU A 124 -33.62 -9.40 -12.94
CA LEU A 124 -34.98 -8.92 -12.66
C LEU A 124 -35.48 -7.84 -13.64
N GLU A 125 -34.60 -7.28 -14.48
CA GLU A 125 -34.92 -6.20 -15.43
C GLU A 125 -35.33 -6.69 -16.84
N LEU A 126 -35.52 -8.00 -17.04
CA LEU A 126 -36.01 -8.56 -18.31
C LEU A 126 -37.29 -9.40 -18.10
N ARG A 127 -38.37 -8.74 -17.69
CA ARG A 127 -39.72 -9.28 -17.94
C ARG A 127 -40.22 -8.74 -19.29
N PRO A 128 -40.51 -9.60 -20.28
CA PRO A 128 -41.16 -9.11 -21.49
C PRO A 128 -42.57 -8.67 -21.09
N LEU A 129 -42.90 -7.40 -21.34
CA LEU A 129 -44.29 -6.99 -21.46
C LEU A 129 -44.86 -7.71 -22.68
N ALA A 130 -45.33 -8.94 -22.48
CA ALA A 130 -46.28 -9.59 -23.37
C ALA A 130 -47.50 -8.67 -23.45
N ARG A 131 -47.57 -7.87 -24.52
CA ARG A 131 -48.80 -7.19 -24.91
C ARG A 131 -49.67 -8.18 -25.66
N VAL A 132 -50.82 -8.45 -25.04
CA VAL A 132 -52.00 -9.12 -25.57
C VAL A 132 -52.58 -8.32 -26.73
#